data_AF-A0A4Q2Y9N4-F1
#
_entry.id   AF-A0A4Q2Y9N4-F1
#
_cell.length_a   1.000
_cell.length_b   1.000
_cell.length_c   1.000
_cell.angle_alpha   90.00
_cell.angle_beta   90.00
_cell.angle_gamma   90.00
#
_symmetry.space_group_name_H-M   'P 1'
#
loop_
_entity.id
_entity.type
_entity.pdbx_description
1 polymer ?
#
loop_
_entity_poly.entity_id
_entity_poly.type
_entity_poly.pdbx_seq_one_letter_code
_entity_poly.pdbx_strand_id
1 'polypeptide(L)'
;MRLRNHLKLWPAIVALTPVAQAGPYSAGVNDPANLHDAPVPGFTGPHGLGKARIEDSSGGFQNPGNRVNPLFFAWASDYENYQRSDSDAGFNDPTYALGPVTGDNFDVVSLGDLTASQITAGHQPGRITLKFAKPIHDLSGADFVVFENGFISANNTGGAGIGGVFAELAYVEVSADGVNFERFNP
;
A
#
# COMPACT_ATOMS: atom_id res chain seq x y z
N MET A 1 37.38 62.67 -12.95
CA MET A 1 37.13 61.32 -13.51
C MET A 1 36.90 60.36 -12.35
N ARG A 2 35.64 60.02 -12.04
CA ARG A 2 35.26 59.21 -10.86
C ARG A 2 34.45 58.01 -11.38
N LEU A 3 35.08 56.85 -11.44
CA LEU A 3 34.46 55.58 -11.86
C LEU A 3 33.47 55.13 -10.76
N ARG A 4 32.20 54.96 -11.12
CA ARG A 4 31.20 54.32 -10.26
C ARG A 4 31.15 52.83 -10.59
N ASN A 5 31.71 52.01 -9.70
CA ASN A 5 31.49 50.56 -9.71
C ASN A 5 30.04 50.27 -9.29
N HIS A 6 29.23 49.79 -10.23
CA HIS A 6 27.92 49.22 -9.93
C HIS A 6 28.08 47.72 -9.74
N LEU A 7 28.21 47.29 -8.47
CA LEU A 7 28.13 45.89 -8.09
C LEU A 7 26.67 45.43 -8.30
N LYS A 8 26.42 44.61 -9.32
CA LYS A 8 25.11 43.98 -9.53
C LYS A 8 25.00 42.77 -8.59
N LEU A 9 24.31 42.94 -7.47
CA LEU A 9 23.86 41.82 -6.65
C LEU A 9 22.74 41.10 -7.41
N TRP A 10 22.99 39.85 -7.79
CA TRP A 10 21.95 38.96 -8.30
C TRP A 10 21.27 38.27 -7.11
N PRO A 11 19.93 38.31 -6.98
CA PRO A 11 19.25 37.55 -5.95
C PRO A 11 19.36 36.05 -6.29
N ALA A 12 19.96 35.27 -5.39
CA ALA A 12 19.86 33.82 -5.43
C ALA A 12 18.49 33.42 -4.91
N ILE A 13 17.62 32.92 -5.81
CA ILE A 13 16.35 32.32 -5.44
C ILE A 13 16.65 30.90 -4.98
N VAL A 14 16.50 30.64 -3.67
CA VAL A 14 16.44 29.29 -3.13
C VAL A 14 15.06 28.74 -3.45
N ALA A 15 14.98 27.87 -4.46
CA ALA A 15 13.77 27.11 -4.74
C ALA A 15 13.72 25.93 -3.75
N LEU A 16 12.85 26.02 -2.75
CA LEU A 16 12.45 24.85 -1.96
C LEU A 16 11.59 23.98 -2.87
N THR A 17 12.05 22.79 -3.23
CA THR A 17 11.19 21.80 -3.86
C THR A 17 10.08 21.44 -2.88
N PRO A 18 8.80 21.58 -3.25
CA PRO A 18 7.73 21.13 -2.38
C PRO A 18 7.91 19.63 -2.15
N VAL A 19 7.82 19.21 -0.87
CA VAL A 19 7.63 17.80 -0.55
C VAL A 19 6.31 17.40 -1.20
N ALA A 20 6.33 16.35 -2.03
CA ALA A 20 5.11 15.79 -2.58
C ALA A 20 4.28 15.25 -1.41
N GLN A 21 3.25 15.99 -1.00
CA GLN A 21 2.23 15.51 -0.10
C GLN A 21 1.21 14.79 -0.98
N ALA A 22 1.23 13.45 -1.00
CA ALA A 22 0.48 12.70 -2.00
C ALA A 22 -1.01 12.51 -1.67
N GLY A 23 -1.66 13.63 -1.35
CA GLY A 23 -3.11 13.75 -1.28
C GLY A 23 -3.71 13.65 0.13
N PRO A 24 -5.05 13.79 0.24
CA PRO A 24 -5.78 13.63 1.49
C PRO A 24 -5.91 12.14 1.86
N TYR A 25 -4.83 11.56 2.37
CA TYR A 25 -4.81 10.17 2.82
C TYR A 25 -5.79 9.89 3.97
N SER A 26 -6.21 8.62 4.08
CA SER A 26 -6.91 8.13 5.27
C SER A 26 -6.10 8.42 6.54
N ALA A 27 -6.76 8.72 7.66
CA ALA A 27 -6.10 8.70 8.96
C ALA A 27 -5.40 7.35 9.19
N GLY A 28 -4.28 7.33 9.91
CA GLY A 28 -3.44 6.14 10.06
C GLY A 28 -4.12 4.91 10.68
N VAL A 29 -5.33 5.05 11.23
CA VAL A 29 -6.18 3.94 11.67
C VAL A 29 -7.65 4.27 11.42
N ASN A 30 -8.36 3.38 10.72
CA ASN A 30 -9.82 3.31 10.64
C ASN A 30 -10.51 4.67 10.45
N ASP A 31 -10.45 5.21 9.23
CA ASP A 31 -11.03 6.50 8.82
C ASP A 31 -12.29 6.32 7.95
N PRO A 32 -13.42 5.83 8.51
CA PRO A 32 -14.64 5.52 7.74
C PRO A 32 -15.34 6.75 7.16
N ALA A 33 -14.94 7.96 7.57
CA ALA A 33 -15.49 9.20 7.07
C ALA A 33 -14.71 9.78 5.88
N ASN A 34 -13.59 9.15 5.49
CA ASN A 34 -12.85 9.57 4.32
C ASN A 34 -13.69 9.36 3.05
N LEU A 35 -13.92 10.45 2.30
CA LEU A 35 -14.74 10.41 1.09
C LEU A 35 -14.04 9.73 -0.10
N HIS A 36 -12.72 9.60 -0.03
CA HIS A 36 -11.88 9.09 -1.11
C HIS A 36 -11.39 7.66 -0.85
N ASP A 37 -11.16 7.30 0.41
CA ASP A 37 -10.57 6.03 0.80
C ASP A 37 -11.09 5.54 2.16
N ALA A 38 -12.40 5.25 2.22
CA ALA A 38 -12.97 4.62 3.40
C ALA A 38 -12.51 3.15 3.49
N PRO A 39 -12.10 2.66 4.67
CA PRO A 39 -11.61 1.30 4.83
C PRO A 39 -12.67 0.25 4.46
N VAL A 40 -12.27 -0.72 3.64
CA VAL A 40 -13.09 -1.90 3.32
C VAL A 40 -12.66 -3.07 4.22
N PRO A 41 -13.51 -3.57 5.12
CA PRO A 41 -13.10 -4.61 6.06
C PRO A 41 -12.98 -5.97 5.36
N GLY A 42 -11.85 -6.67 5.57
CA GLY A 42 -11.64 -8.05 5.12
C GLY A 42 -12.66 -9.05 5.67
N PHE A 43 -13.13 -8.81 6.91
CA PHE A 43 -14.07 -9.65 7.64
C PHE A 43 -15.24 -8.83 8.19
N THR A 44 -16.44 -9.44 8.19
CA THR A 44 -17.64 -8.85 8.80
C THR A 44 -18.35 -9.86 9.68
N GLY A 45 -19.02 -9.37 10.73
CA GLY A 45 -19.80 -10.20 11.64
C GLY A 45 -19.95 -9.58 13.04
N PRO A 46 -20.47 -10.34 14.01
CA PRO A 46 -20.85 -9.85 15.33
C PRO A 46 -19.65 -9.42 16.19
N HIS A 47 -18.41 -9.74 15.82
CA HIS A 47 -17.21 -9.35 16.56
C HIS A 47 -16.59 -8.04 16.09
N GLY A 48 -17.21 -7.37 15.11
CA GLY A 48 -16.79 -6.07 14.59
C GLY A 48 -16.11 -6.15 13.22
N LEU A 49 -16.04 -5.00 12.54
CA LEU A 49 -15.47 -4.88 11.20
C LEU A 49 -13.97 -5.17 11.21
N GLY A 50 -13.51 -5.95 10.24
CA GLY A 50 -12.09 -6.28 10.05
C GLY A 50 -11.52 -7.24 11.11
N LYS A 51 -12.30 -7.64 12.12
CA LYS A 51 -11.81 -8.57 13.14
C LYS A 51 -11.74 -9.99 12.61
N ALA A 52 -10.54 -10.55 12.63
CA ALA A 52 -10.22 -11.93 12.29
C ALA A 52 -9.11 -12.43 13.20
N ARG A 53 -8.87 -13.75 13.18
CA ARG A 53 -7.90 -14.47 14.01
C ARG A 53 -7.96 -14.01 15.47
N ILE A 54 -9.13 -14.16 16.06
CA ILE A 54 -9.36 -13.86 17.48
C ILE A 54 -8.73 -14.98 18.29
N GLU A 55 -7.78 -14.65 19.15
CA GLU A 55 -7.11 -15.64 20.01
C GLU A 55 -8.14 -16.39 20.88
N ASP A 56 -8.04 -17.70 20.92
CA ASP A 56 -8.83 -18.55 21.81
C ASP A 56 -8.09 -18.81 23.14
N SER A 57 -8.79 -19.39 24.10
CA SER A 57 -8.21 -19.68 25.43
C SER A 57 -7.11 -20.75 25.42
N SER A 58 -6.83 -21.35 24.27
CA SER A 58 -5.81 -22.40 24.07
C SER A 58 -4.60 -21.87 23.29
N GLY A 59 -4.53 -20.56 23.00
CA GLY A 59 -3.48 -19.95 22.19
C GLY A 59 -3.62 -20.23 20.69
N GLY A 60 -4.77 -20.78 20.26
CA GLY A 60 -5.16 -20.88 18.87
C GLY A 60 -5.87 -19.63 18.38
N PHE A 61 -6.30 -19.62 17.13
CA PHE A 61 -7.07 -18.55 16.54
C PHE A 61 -8.42 -19.05 16.03
N GLN A 62 -9.46 -18.26 16.25
CA GLN A 62 -10.81 -18.54 15.81
C GLN A 62 -11.45 -17.31 15.16
N ASN A 63 -12.45 -17.55 14.32
CA ASN A 63 -13.31 -16.52 13.74
C ASN A 63 -14.78 -16.83 14.09
N PRO A 64 -15.17 -16.84 15.38
CA PRO A 64 -16.55 -17.16 15.74
C PRO A 64 -17.46 -16.12 15.09
N GLY A 65 -18.36 -16.50 14.19
CA GLY A 65 -19.35 -15.61 13.60
C GLY A 65 -18.85 -14.54 12.61
N ASN A 66 -17.60 -14.08 12.68
CA ASN A 66 -17.00 -13.25 11.66
C ASN A 66 -16.59 -14.11 10.46
N ARG A 67 -16.85 -13.61 9.25
CA ARG A 67 -16.57 -14.29 7.97
C ARG A 67 -15.94 -13.32 7.00
N VAL A 68 -15.25 -13.86 5.98
CA VAL A 68 -14.78 -13.07 4.84
C VAL A 68 -15.94 -12.22 4.33
N ASN A 69 -15.69 -10.93 4.16
CA ASN A 69 -16.72 -9.97 3.82
C ASN A 69 -17.39 -10.37 2.49
N PRO A 70 -18.72 -10.59 2.48
CA PRO A 70 -19.42 -11.07 1.29
C PRO A 70 -19.44 -10.06 0.13
N LEU A 71 -18.96 -8.83 0.35
CA LEU A 71 -18.68 -7.88 -0.75
C LEU A 71 -17.64 -8.44 -1.74
N PHE A 72 -16.71 -9.29 -1.28
CA PHE A 72 -15.71 -9.90 -2.14
C PHE A 72 -16.25 -11.15 -2.83
N PHE A 73 -16.50 -11.05 -4.14
CA PHE A 73 -17.03 -12.14 -4.96
C PHE A 73 -15.99 -12.84 -5.85
N ALA A 74 -14.75 -12.35 -5.82
CA ALA A 74 -13.59 -12.84 -6.57
C ALA A 74 -12.30 -12.52 -5.81
N TRP A 75 -11.24 -13.27 -6.11
CA TRP A 75 -9.89 -13.10 -5.57
C TRP A 75 -8.88 -13.32 -6.70
N ALA A 76 -7.65 -12.83 -6.51
CA ALA A 76 -6.55 -13.21 -7.38
C ALA A 76 -6.41 -14.74 -7.35
N SER A 77 -6.34 -15.35 -8.52
CA SER A 77 -6.32 -16.80 -8.69
C SER A 77 -5.01 -17.32 -9.25
N ASP A 78 -4.19 -16.43 -9.80
CA ASP A 78 -2.87 -16.71 -10.35
C ASP A 78 -2.01 -15.44 -10.34
N TYR A 79 -0.71 -15.58 -10.56
CA TYR A 79 0.22 -14.46 -10.65
C TYR A 79 1.23 -14.66 -11.77
N GLU A 80 1.86 -13.57 -12.19
CA GLU A 80 3.03 -13.60 -13.07
C GLU A 80 4.01 -12.48 -12.75
N ASN A 81 5.22 -12.61 -13.29
CA ASN A 81 6.23 -11.55 -13.26
C ASN A 81 6.57 -11.04 -11.85
N TYR A 82 6.44 -11.89 -10.82
CA TYR A 82 6.87 -11.56 -9.46
C TYR A 82 8.38 -11.30 -9.45
N GLN A 83 8.76 -10.09 -9.06
CA GLN A 83 10.14 -9.64 -8.97
C GLN A 83 10.29 -8.76 -7.73
N ARG A 84 11.26 -9.05 -6.90
CA ARG A 84 11.59 -8.23 -5.74
C ARG A 84 12.59 -7.14 -6.09
N SER A 85 12.52 -6.02 -5.38
CA SER A 85 13.52 -4.94 -5.44
C SER A 85 14.77 -5.24 -4.60
N ASP A 86 14.65 -6.15 -3.64
CA ASP A 86 15.68 -6.52 -2.68
C ASP A 86 16.07 -8.01 -2.79
N SER A 87 16.98 -8.44 -1.91
CA SER A 87 17.46 -9.82 -1.81
C SER A 87 17.00 -10.53 -0.53
N ASP A 88 15.98 -10.03 0.16
CA ASP A 88 15.47 -10.66 1.38
C ASP A 88 14.71 -11.95 1.03
N ALA A 89 14.89 -12.97 1.86
CA ALA A 89 14.24 -14.27 1.73
C ALA A 89 12.89 -14.36 2.46
N GLY A 90 12.56 -13.40 3.34
CA GLY A 90 11.27 -13.39 4.05
C GLY A 90 10.11 -12.95 3.16
N PHE A 91 8.95 -13.60 3.29
CA PHE A 91 7.71 -13.25 2.56
C PHE A 91 7.89 -13.22 1.03
N ASN A 92 8.64 -14.18 0.47
CA ASN A 92 8.97 -14.23 -0.96
C ASN A 92 8.16 -15.26 -1.77
N ASP A 93 7.12 -15.84 -1.18
CA ASP A 93 6.24 -16.78 -1.87
C ASP A 93 5.00 -16.02 -2.40
N PRO A 94 4.91 -15.78 -3.72
CA PRO A 94 3.78 -15.06 -4.32
C PRO A 94 2.45 -15.80 -4.24
N THR A 95 2.44 -17.08 -3.88
CA THR A 95 1.17 -17.81 -3.69
C THR A 95 0.35 -17.29 -2.51
N TYR A 96 0.98 -16.58 -1.56
CA TYR A 96 0.29 -15.88 -0.46
C TYR A 96 -0.46 -14.61 -0.91
N ALA A 97 -0.32 -14.17 -2.17
CA ALA A 97 -1.19 -13.13 -2.74
C ALA A 97 -2.50 -13.67 -3.33
N LEU A 98 -2.72 -14.99 -3.29
CA LEU A 98 -3.83 -15.63 -3.97
C LEU A 98 -4.93 -16.02 -2.99
N GLY A 99 -6.16 -16.04 -3.50
CA GLY A 99 -7.32 -16.51 -2.75
C GLY A 99 -7.81 -15.52 -1.68
N PRO A 100 -8.74 -15.97 -0.82
CA PRO A 100 -9.35 -15.13 0.20
C PRO A 100 -8.38 -14.69 1.29
N VAL A 101 -8.55 -13.45 1.76
CA VAL A 101 -7.89 -12.96 2.97
C VAL A 101 -8.12 -13.91 4.15
N THR A 102 -7.06 -14.25 4.87
CA THR A 102 -7.10 -15.19 5.99
C THR A 102 -7.18 -14.50 7.35
N GLY A 103 -6.81 -13.21 7.39
CA GLY A 103 -6.61 -12.44 8.61
C GLY A 103 -5.30 -12.76 9.33
N ASP A 104 -4.43 -13.58 8.74
CA ASP A 104 -3.07 -13.82 9.21
C ASP A 104 -2.13 -12.76 8.64
N ASN A 105 -1.53 -11.93 9.49
CA ASN A 105 -0.59 -10.91 9.01
C ASN A 105 0.71 -11.54 8.45
N PHE A 106 0.93 -12.84 8.60
CA PHE A 106 2.05 -13.54 7.96
C PHE A 106 1.69 -14.16 6.60
N ASP A 107 0.40 -14.16 6.22
CA ASP A 107 -0.09 -14.57 4.91
C ASP A 107 0.04 -13.39 3.93
N VAL A 108 1.28 -13.10 3.56
CA VAL A 108 1.67 -11.93 2.78
C VAL A 108 2.85 -12.26 1.86
N VAL A 109 2.90 -11.57 0.74
CA VAL A 109 4.09 -11.49 -0.12
C VAL A 109 4.64 -10.07 -0.08
N SER A 110 5.95 -9.93 0.05
CA SER A 110 6.63 -8.64 -0.04
C SER A 110 7.19 -8.42 -1.45
N LEU A 111 7.08 -7.18 -1.93
CA LEU A 111 7.75 -6.72 -3.16
C LEU A 111 9.18 -6.23 -2.89
N GLY A 112 9.57 -6.12 -1.62
CA GLY A 112 10.88 -5.69 -1.16
C GLY A 112 11.06 -4.18 -1.06
N ASP A 113 12.10 -3.77 -0.34
CA ASP A 113 12.39 -2.37 -0.05
C ASP A 113 13.57 -1.81 -0.85
N LEU A 114 13.49 -0.53 -1.18
CA LEU A 114 14.62 0.25 -1.71
C LEU A 114 15.05 1.32 -0.71
N THR A 115 16.35 1.42 -0.49
CA THR A 115 16.94 2.57 0.21
C THR A 115 16.84 3.84 -0.64
N ALA A 116 16.88 5.01 0.01
CA ALA A 116 16.90 6.30 -0.69
C ALA A 116 18.02 6.41 -1.73
N SER A 117 19.20 5.82 -1.47
CA SER A 117 20.30 5.77 -2.42
C SER A 117 19.98 4.91 -3.64
N GLN A 118 19.34 3.75 -3.46
CA GLN A 118 18.90 2.89 -4.57
C GLN A 118 17.82 3.57 -5.42
N ILE A 119 16.86 4.25 -4.78
CA ILE A 119 15.84 5.04 -5.49
C ILE A 119 16.51 6.15 -6.31
N THR A 120 17.44 6.90 -5.71
CA THR A 120 18.19 7.97 -6.40
C THR A 120 19.03 7.42 -7.57
N ALA A 121 19.55 6.21 -7.43
CA ALA A 121 20.30 5.51 -8.48
C ALA A 121 19.41 4.86 -9.55
N GLY A 122 18.07 4.96 -9.44
CA GLY A 122 17.13 4.46 -10.45
C GLY A 122 16.92 2.94 -10.40
N HIS A 123 17.18 2.30 -9.26
CA HIS A 123 16.80 0.89 -9.06
C HIS A 123 15.29 0.72 -9.24
N GLN A 124 14.89 -0.38 -9.84
CA GLN A 124 13.48 -0.67 -10.10
C GLN A 124 12.79 -1.14 -8.81
N PRO A 125 11.56 -0.68 -8.52
CA PRO A 125 10.76 -1.22 -7.43
C PRO A 125 10.37 -2.68 -7.75
N GLY A 126 9.99 -3.41 -6.70
CA GLY A 126 9.43 -4.75 -6.87
C GLY A 126 8.07 -4.67 -7.54
N ARG A 127 7.64 -5.78 -8.12
CA ARG A 127 6.37 -5.88 -8.83
C ARG A 127 5.82 -7.30 -8.80
N ILE A 128 4.51 -7.39 -8.95
CA ILE A 128 3.77 -8.61 -9.21
C ILE A 128 2.57 -8.27 -10.09
N THR A 129 2.23 -9.14 -11.04
CA THR A 129 0.99 -9.04 -11.79
C THR A 129 0.04 -10.12 -11.27
N LEU A 130 -1.08 -9.70 -10.67
CA LEU A 130 -2.12 -10.61 -10.19
C LEU A 130 -3.18 -10.83 -11.27
N LYS A 131 -3.58 -12.08 -11.45
CA LYS A 131 -4.59 -12.48 -12.43
C LYS A 131 -5.87 -12.88 -11.73
N PHE A 132 -6.99 -12.43 -12.29
CA PHE A 132 -8.32 -12.74 -11.79
C PHE A 132 -9.05 -13.61 -12.81
N ALA A 133 -9.62 -14.73 -12.33
CA ALA A 133 -10.48 -15.57 -13.15
C ALA A 133 -11.80 -14.87 -13.56
N LYS A 134 -12.17 -13.79 -12.86
CA LYS A 134 -13.30 -12.93 -13.19
C LYS A 134 -12.78 -11.52 -13.51
N PRO A 135 -13.29 -10.86 -14.56
CA PRO A 135 -12.90 -9.49 -14.85
C PRO A 135 -13.28 -8.54 -13.71
N ILE A 136 -12.44 -7.52 -13.50
CA ILE A 136 -12.76 -6.36 -12.68
C ILE A 136 -13.72 -5.47 -13.48
N HIS A 137 -14.76 -4.95 -12.83
CA HIS A 137 -15.77 -4.11 -13.47
C HIS A 137 -15.81 -2.76 -12.77
N ASP A 138 -15.88 -1.69 -13.55
CA ASP A 138 -16.17 -0.33 -13.08
C ASP A 138 -17.65 -0.25 -12.66
N LEU A 139 -17.88 -0.25 -11.35
CA LEU A 139 -19.19 -0.20 -10.72
C LEU A 139 -19.24 0.95 -9.70
N SER A 140 -20.41 1.16 -9.10
CA SER A 140 -20.50 2.11 -7.99
C SER A 140 -19.70 1.59 -6.78
N GLY A 141 -18.70 2.36 -6.35
CA GLY A 141 -17.88 2.05 -5.17
C GLY A 141 -16.46 1.63 -5.56
N ALA A 142 -15.79 0.85 -4.71
CA ALA A 142 -14.47 0.30 -5.01
C ALA A 142 -14.62 -0.95 -5.88
N ASP A 143 -13.89 -1.00 -7.00
CA ASP A 143 -13.92 -2.12 -7.96
C ASP A 143 -13.04 -3.30 -7.53
N PHE A 144 -11.98 -3.00 -6.79
CA PHE A 144 -11.10 -3.99 -6.15
C PHE A 144 -10.46 -3.36 -4.90
N VAL A 145 -9.86 -4.18 -4.06
CA VAL A 145 -9.11 -3.76 -2.88
C VAL A 145 -7.76 -4.46 -2.85
N VAL A 146 -6.74 -3.78 -2.35
CA VAL A 146 -5.44 -4.36 -2.01
C VAL A 146 -5.33 -4.31 -0.49
N PHE A 147 -5.03 -5.44 0.14
CA PHE A 147 -4.76 -5.48 1.56
C PHE A 147 -3.25 -5.34 1.78
N GLU A 148 -2.88 -4.41 2.64
CA GLU A 148 -1.50 -4.20 3.05
C GLU A 148 -1.33 -4.52 4.53
N ASN A 149 -0.14 -4.97 4.90
CA ASN A 149 0.25 -5.10 6.29
C ASN A 149 0.85 -3.77 6.78
N GLY A 150 -0.03 -2.93 7.33
CA GLY A 150 0.41 -1.76 8.08
C GLY A 150 0.71 -2.10 9.54
N PHE A 151 1.75 -1.51 10.13
CA PHE A 151 1.94 -1.54 11.57
C PHE A 151 2.27 -0.16 12.13
N ILE A 152 1.82 0.08 13.37
CA ILE A 152 2.16 1.31 14.09
C ILE A 152 3.63 1.20 14.51
N SER A 153 4.46 2.01 13.89
CA SER A 153 5.85 2.15 14.26
C SER A 153 5.98 2.93 15.55
N ALA A 154 6.77 2.39 16.48
CA ALA A 154 7.17 3.10 17.69
C ALA A 154 8.02 4.34 17.37
N ASN A 155 8.59 4.47 16.16
CA ASN A 155 9.45 5.58 15.76
C ASN A 155 9.06 6.10 14.36
N ASN A 156 9.17 7.42 14.14
CA ASN A 156 8.94 8.03 12.83
C ASN A 156 10.15 8.91 12.47
N THR A 157 10.80 8.62 11.33
CA THR A 157 12.02 9.32 10.86
C THR A 157 11.74 10.40 9.80
N GLY A 158 10.47 10.78 9.59
CA GLY A 158 10.02 11.87 8.71
C GLY A 158 9.17 12.97 9.39
N GLY A 159 8.88 12.82 10.69
CA GLY A 159 8.08 13.72 11.55
C GLY A 159 6.63 13.22 11.79
N ALA A 160 5.92 13.44 12.91
CA ALA A 160 6.30 13.82 14.27
C ALA A 160 5.91 12.68 15.25
N GLY A 161 6.89 12.16 15.99
CA GLY A 161 6.68 11.37 17.21
C GLY A 161 6.49 9.86 17.06
N ILE A 162 6.42 9.19 18.22
CA ILE A 162 5.98 7.80 18.38
C ILE A 162 4.60 7.64 17.74
N GLY A 163 4.38 6.58 16.96
CA GLY A 163 3.06 6.26 16.41
C GLY A 163 2.84 6.58 14.94
N GLY A 164 3.89 6.58 14.11
CA GLY A 164 3.72 6.58 12.65
C GLY A 164 3.16 5.25 12.14
N VAL A 165 2.53 5.22 10.97
CA VAL A 165 2.18 3.96 10.29
C VAL A 165 3.33 3.63 9.33
N PHE A 166 3.91 2.44 9.47
CA PHE A 166 4.63 1.84 8.36
C PHE A 166 3.57 1.22 7.44
N ALA A 167 3.50 1.70 6.21
CA ALA A 167 2.70 1.15 5.14
C ALA A 167 3.59 1.02 3.90
N GLU A 168 3.33 0.01 3.09
CA GLU A 168 3.99 -0.13 1.80
C GLU A 168 3.39 0.91 0.84
N LEU A 169 4.22 1.50 -0.02
CA LEU A 169 3.73 2.38 -1.08
C LEU A 169 3.81 1.62 -2.40
N ALA A 170 2.66 1.25 -2.95
CA ALA A 170 2.56 0.62 -4.24
C ALA A 170 1.87 1.53 -5.27
N TYR A 171 2.33 1.48 -6.52
CA TYR A 171 1.49 1.86 -7.64
C TYR A 171 0.60 0.68 -8.00
N VAL A 172 -0.67 0.95 -8.24
CA VAL A 172 -1.59 -0.05 -8.79
C VAL A 172 -1.89 0.27 -10.24
N GLU A 173 -1.85 -0.76 -11.05
CA GLU A 173 -2.15 -0.70 -12.48
C GLU A 173 -3.12 -1.82 -12.84
N VAL A 174 -4.03 -1.55 -13.76
CA VAL A 174 -5.02 -2.53 -14.25
C VAL A 174 -4.86 -2.77 -15.74
N SER A 175 -5.11 -4.01 -16.17
CA SER A 175 -5.01 -4.42 -17.57
C SER A 175 -6.18 -5.32 -17.94
N ALA A 176 -6.72 -5.12 -19.15
CA ALA A 176 -7.75 -5.97 -19.72
C ALA A 176 -7.17 -7.14 -20.55
N ASP A 177 -5.91 -7.04 -20.98
CA ASP A 177 -5.26 -7.99 -21.90
C ASP A 177 -3.95 -8.60 -21.34
N GLY A 178 -3.52 -8.17 -20.16
CA GLY A 178 -2.26 -8.59 -19.53
C GLY A 178 -1.01 -7.97 -20.15
N VAL A 179 -1.16 -7.01 -21.09
CA VAL A 179 -0.05 -6.39 -21.82
C VAL A 179 -0.06 -4.88 -21.63
N ASN A 180 -1.23 -4.25 -21.77
CA ASN A 180 -1.41 -2.82 -21.63
C ASN A 180 -1.94 -2.52 -20.23
N PHE A 181 -1.17 -1.77 -19.45
CA PHE A 181 -1.49 -1.42 -18.07
C PHE A 181 -1.79 0.06 -17.94
N GLU A 182 -2.92 0.38 -17.32
CA GLU A 182 -3.32 1.73 -16.96
C GLU A 182 -3.06 1.94 -15.47
N ARG A 183 -2.25 2.96 -15.14
CA ARG A 183 -1.89 3.29 -13.76
C ARG A 183 -2.91 4.24 -13.14
N PHE A 184 -3.33 3.94 -11.91
CA PHE A 184 -4.06 4.91 -11.11
C PHE A 184 -3.12 6.04 -10.68
N ASN A 185 -3.47 7.27 -11.02
CA ASN A 185 -2.77 8.45 -10.52
C ASN A 185 -3.41 8.84 -9.17
N PRO A 186 -2.68 8.72 -8.05
CA PRO A 186 -3.17 9.15 -6.74
C PRO A 186 -3.32 10.66 -6.63
#